data_AF-M6KLJ6-F1
#
_entry.id   AF-M6KLJ6-F1
#
_cell.length_a   1.000
_cell.length_b   1.000
_cell.length_c   1.000
_cell.angle_alpha   90.00
_cell.angle_beta   90.00
_cell.angle_gamma   90.00
#
_symmetry.space_group_name_H-M   'P 1'
#
loop_
_entity.id
_entity.type
_entity.pdbx_description
1 polymer ?
#
loop_
_entity_poly.entity_id
_entity_poly.type
_entity_poly.pdbx_seq_one_letter_code
_entity_poly.pdbx_strand_id
1 'polypeptide(L)'
;MDAVLRDFKGGTGAKNGPSNADTSSNLKEVQGISGPALDCERKIVSMLVKHTGLFSYSEEISSMEFMDIASSYLWDYLYTIYTGEEEISPVGILTSELPEDLKQILAPYLLEEDSEKTEPGELHKVFRILLLQQKKFRIEEKIRELDQKRERFFTPEIFTELSFYRKEKEKILEHIRSQSTT
;
A
#
# COMPACT_ATOMS: atom_id res chain seq x y z
N MET A 1 9.51 -50.57 33.03
CA MET A 1 10.96 -50.42 32.78
C MET A 1 11.28 -51.35 31.62
N ASP A 2 11.61 -50.78 30.46
CA ASP A 2 12.80 -51.18 29.69
C ASP A 2 12.97 -50.18 28.54
N ALA A 3 14.04 -49.41 28.64
CA ALA A 3 14.49 -48.46 27.64
C ALA A 3 15.43 -49.20 26.70
N VAL A 4 15.26 -49.02 25.39
CA VAL A 4 16.33 -49.31 24.44
C VAL A 4 16.45 -48.15 23.48
N LEU A 5 17.38 -47.25 23.84
CA LEU A 5 18.12 -46.37 22.95
C LEU A 5 18.57 -47.18 21.72
N ARG A 6 18.30 -46.67 20.51
CA ARG A 6 19.14 -47.03 19.36
C ARG A 6 20.15 -45.94 19.14
N ASP A 7 21.37 -46.33 19.46
CA ASP A 7 22.61 -45.59 19.32
C ASP A 7 22.83 -45.01 17.93
N PHE A 8 23.46 -43.85 17.99
CA PHE A 8 24.26 -43.23 16.96
C PHE A 8 25.18 -44.25 16.26
N LYS A 9 25.11 -44.32 14.94
CA LYS A 9 26.22 -44.78 14.12
C LYS A 9 26.66 -43.64 13.22
N GLY A 10 27.73 -42.97 13.65
CA GLY A 10 28.47 -42.01 12.86
C GLY A 10 29.00 -42.64 11.58
N GLY A 11 28.72 -41.99 10.46
CA GLY A 11 29.41 -42.18 9.20
C GLY A 11 30.00 -40.84 8.79
N THR A 12 31.28 -40.64 9.06
CA THR A 12 32.09 -39.56 8.50
C THR A 12 32.24 -39.77 7.00
N GLY A 13 31.64 -38.88 6.21
CA GLY A 13 31.78 -38.84 4.75
C GLY A 13 31.38 -37.47 4.24
N ALA A 14 32.39 -36.68 3.87
CA ALA A 14 32.33 -35.30 3.44
C ALA A 14 31.16 -34.94 2.51
N LYS A 15 30.51 -33.79 2.80
CA LYS A 15 30.34 -32.68 1.86
C LYS A 15 29.83 -31.46 2.62
N ASN A 16 30.63 -30.40 2.61
CA ASN A 16 30.23 -29.05 3.00
C ASN A 16 29.00 -28.66 2.16
N GLY A 17 27.81 -28.78 2.73
CA GLY A 17 26.61 -28.17 2.18
C GLY A 17 26.58 -26.72 2.66
N PRO A 18 26.34 -25.73 1.79
CA PRO A 18 26.16 -24.38 2.25
C PRO A 18 24.94 -24.33 3.15
N SER A 19 25.16 -23.85 4.37
CA SER A 19 24.13 -23.42 5.31
C SER A 19 23.45 -22.18 4.76
N ASN A 20 22.65 -22.33 3.72
CA ASN A 20 21.66 -21.34 3.35
C ASN A 20 20.43 -21.61 4.22
N ALA A 21 20.51 -21.16 5.48
CA ALA A 21 19.31 -20.72 6.17
C ALA A 21 18.81 -19.52 5.36
N ASP A 22 17.97 -19.81 4.39
CA ASP A 22 17.22 -18.82 3.63
C ASP A 22 16.24 -18.19 4.62
N THR A 23 16.71 -17.18 5.36
CA THR A 23 15.83 -16.19 5.96
C THR A 23 15.30 -15.32 4.84
N SER A 24 14.59 -15.92 3.90
CA SER A 24 13.60 -15.18 3.14
C SER A 24 12.53 -14.83 4.17
N SER A 25 12.53 -13.55 4.54
CA SER A 25 11.37 -12.92 5.12
C SER A 25 10.15 -13.40 4.32
N ASN A 26 9.21 -14.05 5.00
CA ASN A 26 7.90 -14.39 4.44
C ASN A 26 7.06 -13.12 4.21
N LEU A 27 7.65 -12.11 3.57
CA LEU A 27 6.89 -11.17 2.78
C LEU A 27 6.54 -11.96 1.53
N LYS A 28 5.35 -12.59 1.56
CA LYS A 28 4.68 -13.12 0.38
C LYS A 28 5.05 -12.24 -0.81
N GLU A 29 5.72 -12.82 -1.81
CA GLU A 29 5.96 -12.16 -3.08
C GLU A 29 4.65 -11.48 -3.51
N VAL A 30 4.69 -10.14 -3.57
CA VAL A 30 3.59 -9.28 -4.02
C VAL A 30 3.42 -9.49 -5.51
N GLN A 31 2.85 -10.64 -5.89
CA GLN A 31 2.40 -10.86 -7.26
C GLN A 31 1.12 -10.03 -7.48
N GLY A 32 1.27 -8.85 -8.09
CA GLY A 32 0.20 -8.29 -8.93
C GLY A 32 -0.24 -6.84 -8.71
N ILE A 33 0.34 -6.09 -7.77
CA ILE A 33 0.00 -4.67 -7.61
C ILE A 33 0.72 -3.85 -8.68
N SER A 34 -0.04 -2.98 -9.36
CA SER A 34 0.52 -2.09 -10.39
C SER A 34 1.48 -1.09 -9.76
N GLY A 35 2.68 -0.90 -10.33
CA GLY A 35 3.65 0.10 -9.87
C GLY A 35 3.05 1.49 -9.64
N PRO A 36 2.25 2.03 -10.58
CA PRO A 36 1.50 3.28 -10.37
C PRO A 36 0.53 3.31 -9.19
N ALA A 37 -0.05 2.17 -8.80
CA ALA A 37 -0.95 2.11 -7.65
C ALA A 37 -0.16 2.18 -6.34
N LEU A 38 0.97 1.48 -6.28
CA LEU A 38 1.91 1.59 -5.16
C LEU A 38 2.41 3.02 -5.00
N ASP A 39 2.86 3.63 -6.10
CA ASP A 39 3.36 5.00 -6.13
C ASP A 39 2.30 6.00 -5.61
N CYS A 40 1.04 5.81 -6.02
CA CYS A 40 -0.08 6.62 -5.55
C CYS A 40 -0.28 6.50 -4.03
N GLU A 41 -0.29 5.30 -3.48
CA GLU A 41 -0.46 5.09 -2.04
C GLU A 41 0.73 5.64 -1.23
N ARG A 42 1.97 5.47 -1.72
CA ARG A 42 3.16 6.06 -1.08
C ARG A 42 3.12 7.58 -1.09
N LYS A 43 2.63 8.19 -2.17
CA LYS A 43 2.42 9.65 -2.26
C LYS A 43 1.36 10.15 -1.30
N ILE A 44 0.27 9.40 -1.12
CA ILE A 44 -0.75 9.74 -0.10
C ILE A 44 -0.11 9.76 1.29
N VAL A 45 0.61 8.69 1.65
CA VAL A 45 1.29 8.58 2.94
C VAL A 45 2.34 9.69 3.12
N SER A 46 3.17 9.96 2.11
CA SER A 46 4.20 11.00 2.22
C SER A 46 3.60 12.40 2.36
N MET A 47 2.52 12.71 1.63
CA MET A 47 1.84 14.01 1.76
C MET A 47 1.24 14.21 3.15
N LEU A 48 0.70 13.15 3.79
CA LEU A 48 0.25 13.22 5.18
C LEU A 48 1.39 13.51 6.15
N VAL A 49 2.56 12.93 5.92
CA VAL A 49 3.75 13.16 6.75
C VAL A 49 4.27 14.59 6.62
N LYS A 50 4.26 15.13 5.39
CA LYS A 50 4.73 16.50 5.12
C LYS A 50 3.70 17.57 5.49
N HIS A 51 2.42 17.23 5.46
CA HIS A 51 1.32 18.18 5.67
C HIS A 51 0.22 17.60 6.57
N THR A 52 0.35 17.83 7.88
CA THR A 52 -0.61 17.33 8.88
C THR A 52 -2.04 17.88 8.72
N GLY A 53 -2.23 19.02 8.03
CA GLY A 53 -3.56 19.52 7.68
C GLY A 53 -4.40 18.57 6.80
N LEU A 54 -3.76 17.63 6.11
CA LEU A 54 -4.43 16.63 5.28
C LEU A 54 -5.07 15.50 6.11
N PHE A 55 -4.82 15.41 7.41
CA PHE A 55 -5.57 14.50 8.31
C PHE A 55 -7.05 14.88 8.44
N SER A 56 -7.46 16.04 7.92
CA SER A 56 -8.88 16.36 7.69
C SER A 56 -9.60 15.34 6.79
N TYR A 57 -8.86 14.53 6.02
CA TYR A 57 -9.39 13.42 5.21
C TYR A 57 -9.29 12.04 5.90
N SER A 58 -8.93 11.97 7.18
CA SER A 58 -8.68 10.70 7.89
C SER A 58 -9.85 9.71 7.82
N GLU A 59 -11.10 10.20 7.90
CA GLU A 59 -12.30 9.37 7.73
C GLU A 59 -12.38 8.75 6.32
N GLU A 60 -12.10 9.54 5.29
CA GLU A 60 -12.08 9.07 3.90
C GLU A 60 -10.98 8.01 3.73
N ILE A 61 -9.78 8.26 4.26
CA ILE A 61 -8.64 7.35 4.17
C ILE A 61 -8.89 6.06 4.95
N SER A 62 -9.51 6.13 6.13
CA SER A 62 -9.86 4.95 6.93
C SER A 62 -10.91 4.08 6.23
N SER A 63 -11.73 4.65 5.35
CA SER A 63 -12.69 3.91 4.52
C SER A 63 -12.05 3.31 3.26
N MET A 64 -10.82 3.69 2.93
CA MET A 64 -10.13 3.18 1.75
C MET A 64 -9.57 1.78 2.02
N GLU A 65 -9.70 0.93 1.01
CA GLU A 65 -9.02 -0.37 1.01
C GLU A 65 -7.64 -0.13 0.35
N PHE A 66 -6.55 -0.10 1.12
CA PHE A 66 -5.20 -0.01 0.54
C PHE A 66 -4.86 -1.30 -0.21
N MET A 67 -4.28 -1.19 -1.40
CA MET A 67 -3.82 -2.33 -2.20
C MET A 67 -2.57 -2.95 -1.58
N ASP A 68 -1.69 -2.13 -1.02
CA ASP A 68 -0.45 -2.58 -0.41
C ASP A 68 -0.53 -2.60 1.11
N ILE A 69 -0.09 -3.73 1.68
CA ILE A 69 -0.11 -3.97 3.12
C ILE A 69 0.82 -2.98 3.84
N ALA A 70 1.97 -2.65 3.25
CA ALA A 70 2.88 -1.67 3.83
C ALA A 70 2.25 -0.27 3.84
N SER A 71 1.44 0.10 2.84
CA SER A 71 0.74 1.40 2.81
C SER A 71 -0.32 1.47 3.90
N SER A 72 -1.08 0.38 4.07
CA SER A 72 -2.06 0.25 5.14
C SER A 72 -1.41 0.39 6.50
N TYR A 73 -0.30 -0.34 6.73
CA TYR A 73 0.43 -0.29 8.00
C TYR A 73 0.99 1.11 8.28
N LEU A 74 1.56 1.77 7.27
CA LEU A 74 2.06 3.14 7.40
C LEU A 74 0.93 4.11 7.73
N TRP A 75 -0.25 3.96 7.12
CA TRP A 75 -1.43 4.75 7.48
C TRP A 75 -1.83 4.54 8.94
N ASP A 76 -1.98 3.29 9.39
CA ASP A 76 -2.38 2.97 10.77
C ASP A 76 -1.38 3.54 11.79
N TYR A 77 -0.09 3.44 11.48
CA TYR A 77 0.99 4.03 12.28
C TYR A 77 0.86 5.56 12.37
N LEU A 78 0.68 6.23 11.22
CA LEU A 78 0.52 7.68 11.18
C LEU A 78 -0.75 8.16 11.91
N TYR A 79 -1.86 7.44 11.76
CA TYR A 79 -3.10 7.74 12.46
C TYR A 79 -2.95 7.58 13.98
N THR A 80 -2.16 6.61 14.43
CA THR A 80 -1.83 6.42 15.86
C THR A 80 -1.04 7.62 16.40
N ILE A 81 0.00 8.08 15.68
CA ILE A 81 0.77 9.27 16.08
C ILE A 81 -0.14 10.51 16.11
N TYR A 82 -0.95 10.71 15.06
CA TYR A 82 -1.86 11.84 14.94
C TYR A 82 -2.86 11.92 16.09
N THR A 83 -3.47 10.78 16.45
CA THR A 83 -4.42 10.71 17.57
C THR A 83 -3.75 10.78 18.94
N GLY A 84 -2.47 10.41 19.03
CA GLY A 84 -1.61 10.63 20.19
C GLY A 84 -1.13 12.07 20.36
N GLU A 85 -1.51 12.98 19.45
CA GLU A 85 -1.06 14.38 19.40
C GLU A 85 0.48 14.54 19.30
N GLU A 86 1.14 13.52 18.76
CA GLU A 86 2.59 13.54 18.54
C GLU A 86 2.93 14.25 17.22
N GLU A 87 4.13 14.83 17.14
CA GLU A 87 4.57 15.57 15.96
C GLU A 87 4.91 14.61 14.81
N ILE A 88 4.18 14.73 13.70
CA ILE A 88 4.48 14.03 12.46
C ILE A 88 5.38 14.92 11.60
N SER A 89 6.57 14.41 11.27
CA SER A 89 7.49 15.06 10.34
C SER A 89 8.31 14.03 9.56
N PRO A 90 8.83 14.37 8.36
CA PRO A 90 9.67 13.46 7.58
C PRO A 90 10.86 12.91 8.36
N VAL A 91 11.55 13.77 9.11
CA VAL A 91 12.69 13.38 9.95
C VAL A 91 12.23 12.44 11.06
N GLY A 92 11.14 12.78 11.75
CA GLY A 92 10.57 11.94 12.81
C GLY A 92 10.24 10.53 12.34
N ILE A 93 9.64 10.39 11.15
CA ILE A 93 9.33 9.10 10.54
C ILE A 93 10.60 8.31 10.20
N LEU A 94 11.62 8.96 9.62
CA LEU A 94 12.88 8.28 9.26
C LEU A 94 13.72 7.87 10.47
N THR A 95 13.58 8.54 11.62
CA THR A 95 14.26 8.18 12.87
C THR A 95 13.43 7.31 13.80
N SER A 96 12.19 6.97 13.41
CA SER A 96 11.27 6.21 14.26
C SER A 96 11.63 4.73 14.38
N GLU A 97 10.91 4.07 15.28
CA GLU A 97 10.93 2.61 15.49
C GLU A 97 10.24 1.81 14.36
N LEU A 98 9.83 2.48 13.28
CA LEU A 98 9.31 1.78 12.10
C LEU A 98 10.36 0.79 11.56
N PRO A 99 9.91 -0.39 11.08
CA PRO A 99 10.74 -1.31 10.33
C PRO A 99 11.55 -0.62 9.22
N GLU A 100 12.82 -0.99 9.09
CA GLU A 100 13.77 -0.33 8.20
C GLU A 100 13.36 -0.41 6.72
N ASP A 101 12.76 -1.53 6.32
CA ASP A 101 12.19 -1.73 4.99
C ASP A 101 11.07 -0.74 4.67
N LEU A 102 10.17 -0.45 5.61
CA LEU A 102 9.12 0.54 5.44
C LEU A 102 9.69 1.96 5.31
N LYS A 103 10.68 2.28 6.13
CA LYS A 103 11.39 3.58 6.05
C LYS A 103 12.09 3.73 4.70
N GLN A 104 12.77 2.69 4.22
CA GLN A 104 13.44 2.69 2.92
C GLN A 104 12.48 2.87 1.74
N ILE A 105 11.30 2.26 1.81
CA ILE A 105 10.28 2.41 0.76
C ILE A 105 9.70 3.83 0.73
N LEU A 106 9.53 4.46 1.91
CA LEU A 106 8.94 5.78 2.03
C LEU A 106 9.96 6.93 1.83
N ALA A 107 11.23 6.70 2.14
CA ALA A 107 12.29 7.71 2.09
C ALA A 107 12.37 8.49 0.77
N PRO A 108 12.30 7.86 -0.43
CA PRO A 108 12.34 8.60 -1.69
C PRO A 108 11.23 9.67 -1.79
N TYR A 109 10.04 9.35 -1.28
CA TYR A 109 8.88 10.24 -1.32
C TYR A 109 8.95 11.36 -0.28
N LEU A 110 9.61 11.11 0.85
CA LEU A 110 9.80 12.09 1.92
C LEU A 110 10.91 13.09 1.59
N LEU A 111 11.94 12.62 0.89
CA LEU A 111 13.10 13.42 0.48
C LEU A 111 12.90 14.14 -0.85
N GLU A 112 11.84 13.81 -1.60
CA GLU A 112 11.43 14.59 -2.76
C GLU A 112 11.12 16.02 -2.31
N GLU A 113 11.81 17.00 -2.90
CA GLU A 113 11.58 18.41 -2.60
C GLU A 113 10.13 18.73 -2.98
N ASP A 114 9.29 18.99 -1.99
CA ASP A 114 8.02 19.65 -2.28
C ASP A 114 8.38 20.99 -2.88
N SER A 115 7.75 21.36 -3.99
CA SER A 115 7.72 22.76 -4.38
C SER A 115 7.08 23.50 -3.21
N GLU A 116 7.90 24.10 -2.32
CA GLU A 116 7.57 24.82 -1.08
C GLU A 116 6.59 26.00 -1.28
N LYS A 117 6.03 26.14 -2.49
CA LYS A 117 5.11 27.19 -2.94
C LYS A 117 3.76 26.61 -3.39
N THR A 118 3.39 25.42 -2.95
CA THR A 118 2.08 24.88 -3.26
C THR A 118 1.07 25.55 -2.33
N GLU A 119 0.20 26.39 -2.90
CA GLU A 119 -0.84 27.07 -2.12
C GLU A 119 -1.70 26.03 -1.38
N PRO A 120 -2.18 26.30 -0.14
CA PRO A 120 -2.96 25.31 0.61
C PRO A 120 -4.17 24.77 -0.19
N GLY A 121 -4.83 25.63 -0.99
CA GLY A 121 -5.92 25.22 -1.87
C GLY A 121 -5.49 24.22 -2.95
N GLU A 122 -4.30 24.40 -3.53
CA GLU A 122 -3.72 23.49 -4.51
C GLU A 122 -3.30 22.17 -3.86
N LEU A 123 -2.74 22.23 -2.64
CA LEU A 123 -2.36 21.04 -1.87
C LEU A 123 -3.57 20.12 -1.62
N HIS A 124 -4.67 20.67 -1.10
CA HIS A 124 -5.91 19.89 -0.87
C HIS A 124 -6.48 19.32 -2.17
N LYS A 125 -6.38 20.06 -3.29
CA LYS A 125 -6.82 19.60 -4.61
C LYS A 125 -5.98 18.43 -5.11
N VAL A 126 -4.65 18.54 -5.06
CA VAL A 126 -3.72 17.46 -5.43
C VAL A 126 -3.98 16.22 -4.59
N PHE A 127 -4.13 16.39 -3.27
CA PHE A 127 -4.40 15.28 -2.37
C PHE A 127 -5.72 14.57 -2.70
N ARG A 128 -6.81 15.31 -2.95
CA ARG A 128 -8.08 14.72 -3.40
C ARG A 128 -7.93 13.94 -4.71
N ILE A 129 -7.16 14.46 -5.66
CA ILE A 129 -6.89 13.74 -6.91
C ILE A 129 -6.18 12.41 -6.62
N LEU A 130 -5.24 12.36 -5.68
CA LEU A 130 -4.58 11.11 -5.28
C LEU A 130 -5.56 10.12 -4.65
N LEU A 131 -6.44 10.56 -3.74
CA LEU A 131 -7.48 9.69 -3.16
C LEU A 131 -8.38 9.08 -4.25
N LEU A 132 -8.77 9.89 -5.23
CA LEU A 132 -9.56 9.44 -6.38
C LEU A 132 -8.78 8.46 -7.28
N GLN A 133 -7.48 8.69 -7.47
CA GLN A 133 -6.61 7.79 -8.22
C GLN A 133 -6.48 6.43 -7.53
N GLN A 134 -6.31 6.41 -6.21
CA GLN A 134 -6.28 5.18 -5.43
C GLN A 134 -7.59 4.40 -5.58
N LYS A 135 -8.73 5.09 -5.43
CA LYS A 135 -10.07 4.49 -5.62
C LYS A 135 -10.24 3.92 -7.04
N LYS A 136 -9.74 4.62 -8.06
CA LYS A 136 -9.72 4.11 -9.44
C LYS A 136 -8.92 2.81 -9.54
N PHE A 137 -7.74 2.72 -8.93
CA PHE A 137 -6.93 1.50 -8.99
C PHE A 137 -7.63 0.31 -8.33
N ARG A 138 -8.32 0.52 -7.20
CA ARG A 138 -9.16 -0.50 -6.58
C ARG A 138 -10.32 -0.97 -7.46
N ILE A 139 -11.00 -0.04 -8.12
CA ILE A 139 -12.05 -0.40 -9.08
C ILE A 139 -11.48 -1.18 -10.27
N GLU A 140 -10.30 -0.81 -10.76
CA GLU A 140 -9.61 -1.54 -11.84
C GLU A 140 -9.22 -2.97 -11.44
N GLU A 141 -8.79 -3.17 -10.20
CA GLU A 141 -8.55 -4.50 -9.64
C GLU A 141 -9.85 -5.31 -9.56
N LYS A 142 -10.95 -4.74 -9.05
CA LYS A 142 -12.26 -5.42 -9.02
C LYS A 142 -12.77 -5.79 -10.41
N ILE A 143 -12.61 -4.91 -11.40
CA ILE A 143 -12.94 -5.23 -12.79
C ILE A 143 -12.10 -6.42 -13.28
N ARG A 144 -10.80 -6.44 -12.99
CA ARG A 144 -9.89 -7.52 -13.39
C ARG A 144 -10.28 -8.85 -12.73
N GLU A 145 -10.57 -8.86 -11.43
CA GLU A 145 -11.05 -10.04 -10.69
C GLU A 145 -12.35 -10.59 -11.30
N LEU A 146 -13.30 -9.71 -11.61
CA LEU A 146 -14.58 -10.08 -12.22
C LEU A 146 -14.43 -10.58 -13.66
N ASP A 147 -13.56 -9.97 -14.46
CA ASP A 147 -13.27 -10.43 -15.82
C ASP A 147 -12.63 -11.82 -15.80
N GLN A 148 -11.70 -12.11 -14.89
CA GLN A 148 -11.15 -13.46 -14.69
C GLN A 148 -12.21 -14.46 -14.19
N LYS A 149 -13.08 -14.03 -13.28
CA LYS A 149 -14.18 -14.87 -12.78
C LYS A 149 -15.17 -15.20 -13.89
N ARG A 150 -15.50 -14.24 -14.76
CA ARG A 150 -16.36 -14.43 -15.94
C ARG A 150 -15.82 -15.51 -16.87
N GLU A 151 -14.51 -15.53 -17.10
CA GLU A 151 -13.86 -16.54 -17.95
C GLU A 151 -14.01 -17.96 -17.39
N ARG A 152 -14.12 -18.11 -16.06
CA ARG A 152 -14.27 -19.41 -15.38
C ARG A 152 -15.72 -19.78 -15.09
N PHE A 153 -16.58 -18.80 -14.79
CA PHE A 153 -17.96 -18.98 -14.38
C PHE A 153 -18.85 -17.90 -15.01
N PHE A 154 -19.75 -18.30 -15.90
CA PHE A 154 -20.67 -17.37 -16.57
C PHE A 154 -21.95 -17.19 -15.74
N THR A 155 -22.13 -16.03 -15.12
CA THR A 155 -23.33 -15.68 -14.35
C THR A 155 -23.79 -14.25 -14.66
N PRO A 156 -25.11 -13.98 -14.76
CA PRO A 156 -25.64 -12.63 -15.02
C PRO A 156 -25.18 -11.57 -14.00
N GLU A 157 -24.98 -11.97 -12.74
CA GLU A 157 -24.56 -11.10 -11.65
C GLU A 157 -23.19 -10.46 -11.93
N ILE A 158 -22.25 -11.22 -12.51
CA ILE A 158 -20.92 -10.70 -12.89
C ILE A 158 -21.04 -9.58 -13.93
N PHE A 159 -22.00 -9.65 -14.85
CA PHE A 159 -22.21 -8.59 -15.85
C PHE A 159 -22.78 -7.32 -15.22
N THR A 160 -23.70 -7.46 -14.27
CA THR A 160 -24.26 -6.33 -13.52
C THR A 160 -23.17 -5.64 -12.70
N GLU A 161 -22.35 -6.40 -11.98
CA GLU A 161 -21.23 -5.87 -11.21
C GLU A 161 -20.16 -5.20 -12.09
N LEU A 162 -19.77 -5.84 -13.21
CA LEU A 162 -18.83 -5.24 -14.16
C LEU A 162 -19.37 -3.92 -14.73
N SER A 163 -20.65 -3.87 -15.08
CA SER A 163 -21.29 -2.64 -15.58
C SER A 163 -21.26 -1.53 -14.53
N PHE A 164 -21.54 -1.88 -13.27
CA PHE A 164 -21.46 -0.95 -12.14
C PHE A 164 -20.04 -0.38 -11.99
N TYR A 165 -19.03 -1.23 -11.85
CA TYR A 165 -17.64 -0.80 -11.63
C TYR A 165 -17.08 0.00 -12.82
N ARG A 166 -17.43 -0.35 -14.06
CA ARG A 166 -17.03 0.44 -15.25
C ARG A 166 -17.65 1.84 -15.23
N LYS A 167 -18.90 1.97 -14.81
CA LYS A 167 -19.56 3.27 -14.67
C LYS A 167 -18.95 4.10 -13.55
N GLU A 168 -18.65 3.48 -12.40
CA GLU A 168 -17.97 4.17 -11.29
C GLU A 168 -16.56 4.65 -11.69
N LYS A 169 -15.81 3.83 -12.43
CA LYS A 169 -14.51 4.24 -12.99
C LYS A 169 -14.64 5.47 -13.89
N GLU A 170 -15.63 5.48 -14.79
CA GLU A 170 -15.82 6.63 -15.69
C GLU A 170 -16.15 7.92 -14.93
N LYS A 171 -17.00 7.84 -13.89
CA LYS A 171 -17.30 8.99 -13.03
C LYS A 171 -16.04 9.54 -12.35
N ILE A 172 -15.18 8.68 -11.83
CA ILE A 172 -13.92 9.10 -11.20
C ILE A 172 -13.02 9.77 -12.23
N LEU A 173 -12.89 9.20 -13.43
CA LEU A 173 -12.08 9.78 -14.50
C LEU A 173 -12.61 11.13 -14.98
N GLU A 174 -13.93 11.29 -15.09
CA GLU A 174 -14.57 12.57 -15.36
C GLU A 174 -14.27 13.59 -14.26
N HIS A 175 -14.37 13.19 -13.00
CA HIS A 175 -14.06 14.06 -11.86
C HIS A 175 -12.60 14.51 -11.86
N ILE A 176 -11.66 13.58 -12.03
CA ILE A 176 -10.22 13.90 -12.13
C ILE A 176 -9.98 14.87 -13.29
N ARG A 177 -10.53 14.62 -14.48
CA ARG A 177 -10.40 15.51 -15.65
C ARG A 177 -10.92 16.91 -15.35
N SER A 178 -12.09 17.03 -14.74
CA SER A 178 -12.70 18.32 -14.41
C SER A 178 -11.84 19.15 -13.44
N GLN A 179 -11.15 18.48 -12.51
CA GLN A 179 -10.26 19.14 -11.57
C GLN A 179 -8.90 19.49 -12.20
N SER A 180 -8.42 18.73 -13.18
CA SER A 180 -7.16 19.04 -13.88
C SER A 180 -7.28 20.17 -14.90
N THR A 181 -8.49 20.51 -15.38
CA THR A 181 -8.72 21.59 -16.36
C THR A 181 -9.04 22.95 -15.73
N THR A 182 -9.22 23.01 -14.41
CA THR A 182 -9.45 24.23 -13.64
C THR A 182 -8.18 24.62 -12.92
#